data_AF-A0A832BTH1-F1
#
_entry.id   AF-A0A832BTH1-F1
#
_cell.length_a   1.000
_cell.length_b   1.000
_cell.length_c   1.000
_cell.angle_alpha   90.00
_cell.angle_beta   90.00
_cell.angle_gamma   90.00
#
_symmetry.space_group_name_H-M   'P 1'
#
loop_
_entity.id
_entity.type
_entity.pdbx_description
1 polymer ?
#
loop_
_entity_poly.entity_id
_entity_poly.type
_entity_poly.pdbx_seq_one_letter_code
_entity_poly.pdbx_strand_id
1 'polypeptide(L)'
;MANYLYFESDPENLYTRYSLKDLTPADVNGLDSWKRYIELLFAYLNSDSAENRNRIMEQVMAELREMNSRDGKIFPGNREVDFNEYTSSRSGEEWIVILLLNKIRIPKVLPDRCPRLFISHRQADYIYALRMAQIANAGGFEYWVDVLDPALAYLTRLSTNADKLKSLLTACIIEMALVNCTHVIACVTPKSRGSLWQPYEYGRITEVPGYFKKAAAWLHPNLNKIDYPEYMLLGENFTNRKKISQWLRNEYLLWASNTCRGSTSALDYILFPELPEKADPQYQITRFPYNMYLQFNNKKQIHSIANEGDETNFLKELLSLSATANRQAIVETGPA
;
A
#
# COMPACT_ATOMS: atom_id res chain seq x y z
N MET A 1 -11.54 10.90 15.85
CA MET A 1 -11.90 10.09 14.69
C MET A 1 -10.59 9.78 13.99
N ALA A 2 -9.99 8.60 14.18
CA ALA A 2 -8.72 8.28 13.52
C ALA A 2 -9.04 7.91 12.09
N ASN A 3 -9.10 8.96 11.29
CA ASN A 3 -9.48 8.92 9.90
C ASN A 3 -8.23 8.77 9.05
N TYR A 4 -7.50 7.66 9.21
CA TYR A 4 -6.72 7.10 8.11
C TYR A 4 -7.56 6.25 7.15
N LEU A 5 -8.87 6.15 7.42
CA LEU A 5 -9.87 5.50 6.59
C LEU A 5 -11.22 6.24 6.72
N TYR A 6 -11.24 7.59 6.65
CA TYR A 6 -12.50 8.20 6.21
C TYR A 6 -12.61 7.94 4.71
N PHE A 7 -13.34 6.86 4.43
CA PHE A 7 -13.97 6.58 3.17
C PHE A 7 -14.70 7.83 2.65
N GLU A 8 -14.07 8.57 1.76
CA GLU A 8 -14.79 9.07 0.58
C GLU A 8 -14.41 8.11 -0.55
N SER A 9 -15.34 7.19 -0.80
CA SER A 9 -15.35 6.34 -1.99
C SER A 9 -15.58 7.22 -3.20
N ASP A 10 -14.55 7.98 -3.59
CA ASP A 10 -14.44 8.42 -4.96
C ASP A 10 -13.41 7.50 -5.64
N PRO A 11 -13.88 6.48 -6.38
CA PRO A 11 -13.02 5.69 -7.26
C PRO A 11 -12.14 6.60 -8.14
N GLU A 12 -12.60 7.83 -8.43
CA GLU A 12 -12.05 8.79 -9.38
C GLU A 12 -10.84 9.59 -8.87
N ASN A 13 -10.23 9.26 -7.73
CA ASN A 13 -9.05 10.01 -7.28
C ASN A 13 -8.00 9.22 -6.47
N LEU A 14 -7.05 8.59 -7.18
CA LEU A 14 -5.77 8.15 -6.61
C LEU A 14 -4.98 9.30 -5.92
N TYR A 15 -5.31 10.55 -6.24
CA TYR A 15 -4.67 11.78 -5.75
C TYR A 15 -5.14 12.24 -4.36
N THR A 16 -6.39 11.95 -3.99
CA THR A 16 -6.97 12.32 -2.69
C THR A 16 -6.88 11.18 -1.66
N ARG A 17 -6.37 10.01 -2.06
CA ARG A 17 -6.19 8.81 -1.20
C ARG A 17 -5.52 9.10 0.15
N TYR A 18 -4.62 10.09 0.18
CA TYR A 18 -3.88 10.49 1.37
C TYR A 18 -4.26 11.91 1.86
N SER A 19 -5.20 12.59 1.21
CA SER A 19 -5.77 13.84 1.71
C SER A 19 -6.92 13.49 2.63
N LEU A 20 -6.74 13.70 3.94
CA LEU A 20 -7.74 13.34 4.93
C LEU A 20 -8.21 14.60 5.64
N LYS A 21 -9.50 14.62 5.99
CA LYS A 21 -10.19 15.75 6.62
C LYS A 21 -9.63 16.14 7.99
N ASP A 22 -8.89 15.22 8.61
CA ASP A 22 -8.35 15.33 9.98
C ASP A 22 -6.83 15.12 10.08
N LEU A 23 -6.14 14.96 8.94
CA LEU A 23 -4.68 14.84 8.90
C LEU A 23 -4.12 15.89 7.94
N THR A 24 -3.07 16.55 8.39
CA THR A 24 -2.38 17.51 7.55
C THR A 24 -1.53 16.76 6.51
N PRO A 25 -1.23 17.35 5.33
CA PRO A 25 -0.28 16.77 4.39
C PRO A 25 1.08 16.41 5.00
N ALA A 26 1.45 17.04 6.12
CA ALA A 26 2.65 16.72 6.89
C ALA A 26 2.59 15.35 7.59
N ASP A 27 1.42 14.72 7.68
CA ASP A 27 1.20 13.44 8.36
C ASP A 27 1.39 12.21 7.45
N VAL A 28 1.61 12.41 6.15
CA VAL A 28 1.84 11.31 5.20
C VAL A 28 3.22 11.43 4.56
N ASN A 29 4.07 10.43 4.83
CA ASN A 29 5.41 10.35 4.26
C ASN A 29 5.32 10.12 2.76
N GLY A 30 6.03 10.94 1.99
CA GLY A 30 6.12 10.81 0.54
C GLY A 30 4.90 11.33 -0.22
N LEU A 31 3.96 12.04 0.41
CA LEU A 31 2.72 12.50 -0.24
C LEU A 31 2.96 13.41 -1.45
N ASP A 32 3.85 14.40 -1.32
CA ASP A 32 4.14 15.31 -2.44
C ASP A 32 4.80 14.58 -3.61
N SER A 33 5.73 13.66 -3.29
CA SER A 33 6.35 12.78 -4.29
C SER A 33 5.30 11.91 -4.97
N TRP A 34 4.40 11.29 -4.19
CA TRP A 34 3.29 10.49 -4.69
C TRP A 34 2.47 11.29 -5.70
N LYS A 35 1.93 12.44 -5.29
CA LYS A 35 1.09 13.29 -6.15
C LYS A 35 1.80 13.64 -7.45
N ARG A 36 3.02 14.17 -7.35
CA ARG A 36 3.82 14.61 -8.51
C ARG A 36 4.11 13.48 -9.50
N TYR A 37 4.59 12.33 -9.05
CA TYR A 37 5.01 11.28 -9.99
C TYR A 37 3.85 10.43 -10.49
N ILE A 38 2.76 10.35 -9.73
CA ILE A 38 1.50 9.80 -10.25
C ILE A 38 0.94 10.74 -11.33
N GLU A 39 0.90 12.06 -11.10
CA GLU A 39 0.57 13.07 -12.14
C GLU A 39 1.45 12.91 -13.39
N LEU A 40 2.76 12.72 -13.19
CA LEU A 40 3.71 12.54 -14.28
C LEU A 40 3.47 11.25 -15.07
N LEU A 41 3.18 10.14 -14.37
CA LEU A 41 2.80 8.88 -14.99
C LEU A 41 1.53 9.03 -15.82
N PHE A 42 0.56 9.77 -15.30
CA PHE A 42 -0.68 10.05 -16.03
C PHE A 42 -0.47 10.93 -17.25
N ALA A 43 0.32 11.99 -17.13
CA ALA A 43 0.68 12.83 -18.27
C ALA A 43 1.42 12.03 -19.35
N TYR A 44 2.29 11.10 -18.94
CA TYR A 44 3.02 10.23 -19.87
C TYR A 44 2.09 9.27 -20.62
N LEU A 45 1.22 8.57 -19.88
CA LEU A 45 0.29 7.58 -20.45
C LEU A 45 -0.78 8.20 -21.36
N ASN A 46 -1.24 9.42 -21.05
CA ASN A 46 -2.28 10.11 -21.82
C ASN A 46 -1.74 11.00 -22.93
N SER A 47 -0.42 11.08 -23.11
CA SER A 47 0.15 11.90 -24.15
C SER A 47 0.04 11.22 -25.51
N ASP A 48 -0.75 11.78 -26.41
CA ASP A 48 -0.79 11.35 -27.82
C ASP A 48 0.48 11.73 -28.59
N SER A 49 1.20 12.76 -28.13
CA SER A 49 2.43 13.24 -28.74
C SER A 49 3.67 12.50 -28.23
N ALA A 50 4.49 11.99 -29.16
CA ALA A 50 5.80 11.43 -28.84
C ALA A 50 6.76 12.48 -28.24
N GLU A 51 6.66 13.73 -28.69
CA GLU A 51 7.48 14.84 -28.17
C GLU A 51 7.20 15.10 -26.69
N ASN A 52 5.92 15.12 -26.30
CA ASN A 52 5.52 15.29 -24.90
C ASN A 52 5.98 14.11 -24.03
N ARG A 53 5.89 12.87 -24.53
CA ARG A 53 6.42 11.69 -23.83
C ARG A 53 7.93 11.78 -23.66
N ASN A 54 8.66 12.20 -24.70
CA ASN A 54 10.11 12.40 -24.63
C ASN A 54 10.47 13.48 -23.61
N ARG A 55 9.76 14.62 -23.59
CA ARG A 55 10.00 15.70 -22.61
C ARG A 55 9.80 15.22 -21.17
N ILE A 56 8.76 14.45 -20.90
CA ILE A 56 8.53 13.84 -19.58
C ILE A 56 9.70 12.91 -19.23
N MET A 57 10.14 12.09 -20.18
CA MET A 57 11.24 11.16 -19.95
C MET A 57 12.58 11.86 -19.73
N GLU A 58 12.85 12.96 -20.43
CA GLU A 58 14.03 13.79 -20.19
C GLU A 58 14.05 14.32 -18.74
N GLN A 59 12.90 14.78 -18.24
CA GLN A 59 12.75 15.21 -16.86
C GLN A 59 13.03 14.06 -15.87
N VAL A 60 12.39 12.89 -16.07
CA VAL A 60 12.57 11.71 -15.22
C VAL A 60 14.03 11.28 -15.16
N MET A 61 14.70 11.23 -16.32
CA MET A 61 16.10 10.84 -16.43
C MET A 61 17.04 11.85 -15.78
N ALA A 62 16.75 13.16 -15.89
CA ALA A 62 17.52 14.18 -15.19
C ALA A 62 17.46 14.00 -13.67
N GLU A 63 16.26 13.76 -13.12
CA GLU A 63 16.10 13.54 -11.68
C GLU A 63 16.77 12.25 -11.19
N LEU A 64 16.70 11.16 -11.96
CA LEU A 64 17.40 9.90 -11.65
C LEU A 64 18.92 10.08 -11.64
N ARG A 65 19.47 10.83 -12.60
CA ARG A 65 20.90 11.17 -12.65
C ARG A 65 21.32 12.00 -11.45
N GLU A 66 20.53 13.01 -11.09
CA GLU A 66 20.78 13.84 -9.91
C GLU A 66 20.82 12.97 -8.64
N MET A 67 19.82 12.12 -8.43
CA MET A 67 19.80 11.26 -7.24
C MET A 67 20.95 10.25 -7.24
N ASN A 68 21.31 9.67 -8.38
CA ASN A 68 22.47 8.78 -8.45
C ASN A 68 23.78 9.50 -8.09
N SER A 69 23.95 10.74 -8.54
CA SER A 69 25.14 11.55 -8.23
C SER A 69 25.27 11.88 -6.74
N ARG A 70 24.14 12.05 -6.04
CA ARG A 70 24.11 12.37 -4.61
C ARG A 70 24.29 11.14 -3.73
N ASP A 71 23.53 10.08 -4.01
CA ASP A 71 23.39 8.95 -3.08
C ASP A 71 24.25 7.75 -3.46
N GLY A 72 24.74 7.66 -4.71
CA GLY A 72 25.58 6.57 -5.22
C GLY A 72 24.94 5.17 -5.15
N LYS A 73 23.61 5.10 -4.97
CA LYS A 73 22.90 3.90 -4.50
C LYS A 73 21.71 3.46 -5.37
N ILE A 74 21.35 4.21 -6.39
CA ILE A 74 20.15 3.91 -7.20
C ILE A 74 20.45 2.85 -8.25
N PHE A 75 21.66 2.88 -8.79
CA PHE A 75 22.11 1.94 -9.81
C PHE A 75 23.14 0.99 -9.19
N PRO A 76 23.10 -0.32 -9.51
CA PRO A 76 24.07 -1.28 -9.01
C PRO A 76 25.48 -0.77 -9.32
N GLY A 77 26.30 -0.65 -8.27
CA GLY A 77 27.60 0.03 -8.26
C GLY A 77 28.73 -0.64 -9.06
N ASN A 78 28.43 -1.27 -10.19
CA ASN A 78 29.45 -1.60 -11.16
C ASN A 78 29.62 -0.39 -12.08
N ARG A 79 30.76 0.29 -11.93
CA ARG A 79 31.19 1.46 -12.73
C ARG A 79 31.27 1.22 -14.25
N GLU A 80 30.88 0.03 -14.73
CA GLU A 80 30.97 -0.41 -16.13
C GLU A 80 29.62 -0.55 -16.84
N VAL A 81 28.48 -0.50 -16.13
CA VAL A 81 27.19 -0.53 -16.82
C VAL A 81 26.90 0.87 -17.37
N ASP A 82 26.93 1.02 -18.69
CA ASP A 82 26.55 2.27 -19.35
C ASP A 82 25.12 2.64 -18.93
N PHE A 83 24.97 3.83 -18.35
CA PHE A 83 23.68 4.38 -17.95
C PHE A 83 22.68 4.32 -19.11
N ASN A 84 23.15 4.57 -20.34
CA ASN A 84 22.32 4.53 -21.53
C ASN A 84 21.82 3.11 -21.83
N GLU A 85 22.69 2.10 -21.73
CA GLU A 85 22.32 0.68 -21.90
C GLU A 85 21.29 0.26 -20.85
N TYR A 86 21.50 0.61 -19.58
CA TYR A 86 20.58 0.30 -18.48
C TYR A 86 19.21 0.99 -18.66
N THR A 87 19.21 2.24 -19.15
CA THR A 87 17.97 3.01 -19.39
C THR A 87 17.13 2.50 -20.56
N SER A 88 17.77 1.89 -21.56
CA SER A 88 17.13 1.44 -22.80
C SER A 88 16.25 0.18 -22.64
N SER A 89 16.49 -0.59 -21.57
CA SER A 89 15.81 -1.86 -21.30
C SER A 89 14.41 -1.74 -20.66
N ARG A 90 13.98 -0.53 -20.29
CA ARG A 90 12.75 -0.29 -19.52
C ARG A 90 11.84 0.71 -20.22
N SER A 91 10.54 0.56 -20.01
CA SER A 91 9.54 1.48 -20.52
C SER A 91 9.48 2.78 -19.69
N GLY A 92 8.91 3.84 -20.25
CA GLY A 92 8.84 5.13 -19.55
C GLY A 92 8.03 5.07 -18.25
N GLU A 93 6.98 4.26 -18.23
CA GLU A 93 6.16 3.99 -17.04
C GLU A 93 7.00 3.39 -15.91
N GLU A 94 7.89 2.44 -16.24
CA GLU A 94 8.77 1.81 -15.25
C GLU A 94 9.72 2.83 -14.65
N TRP A 95 10.27 3.74 -15.46
CA TRP A 95 11.17 4.77 -14.96
C TRP A 95 10.48 5.78 -14.04
N ILE A 96 9.27 6.21 -14.40
CA ILE A 96 8.48 7.11 -13.55
C ILE A 96 8.16 6.43 -12.21
N VAL A 97 7.77 5.16 -12.24
CA VAL A 97 7.49 4.37 -11.03
C VAL A 97 8.76 4.14 -10.21
N ILE A 98 9.88 3.78 -10.82
CA ILE A 98 11.16 3.64 -10.13
C ILE A 98 11.55 4.94 -9.43
N LEU A 99 11.39 6.08 -10.11
CA LEU A 99 11.67 7.39 -9.53
C LEU A 99 10.75 7.67 -8.33
N LEU A 100 9.44 7.44 -8.47
CA LEU A 100 8.47 7.54 -7.38
C LEU A 100 8.91 6.70 -6.17
N LEU A 101 9.17 5.41 -6.38
CA LEU A 101 9.56 4.47 -5.33
C LEU A 101 10.83 4.93 -4.61
N ASN A 102 11.83 5.43 -5.35
CA ASN A 102 13.04 5.99 -4.74
C ASN A 102 12.76 7.25 -3.90
N LYS A 103 11.84 8.11 -4.36
CA LYS A 103 11.49 9.36 -3.66
C LYS A 103 10.65 9.14 -2.41
N ILE A 104 9.80 8.11 -2.36
CA ILE A 104 9.01 7.77 -1.16
C ILE A 104 9.80 6.91 -0.16
N ARG A 105 10.82 6.17 -0.63
CA ARG A 105 11.61 5.26 0.21
C ARG A 105 12.50 5.96 1.24
N ILE A 106 12.75 7.26 1.10
CA ILE A 106 13.52 8.04 2.08
C ILE A 106 12.61 8.29 3.29
N PRO A 107 12.78 7.56 4.42
CA PRO A 107 11.87 7.69 5.54
C PRO A 107 12.12 9.05 6.19
N LYS A 108 11.12 9.93 6.16
CA LYS A 108 11.05 11.06 7.11
C LYS A 108 10.37 10.51 8.36
N VAL A 109 11.14 10.01 9.32
CA VAL A 109 10.57 9.61 10.61
C VAL A 109 10.10 10.90 11.29
N LEU A 110 8.79 11.09 11.40
CA LEU A 110 8.23 12.06 12.35
C LEU A 110 7.94 11.30 13.66
N PRO A 111 8.61 11.64 14.78
CA PRO A 111 8.48 10.92 16.05
C PRO A 111 7.11 11.07 16.74
N ASP A 112 6.21 11.89 16.23
CA ASP A 112 4.94 12.25 16.91
C ASP A 112 3.68 11.54 16.37
N ARG A 113 3.84 10.48 15.57
CA ARG A 113 2.72 9.75 14.97
C ARG A 113 2.36 8.46 15.71
N CYS A 114 1.09 8.07 15.58
CA CYS A 114 0.60 6.84 16.17
C CYS A 114 1.14 5.61 15.46
N PRO A 115 1.36 4.52 16.23
CA PRO A 115 1.88 3.31 15.64
C PRO A 115 0.84 2.73 14.68
N ARG A 116 1.29 2.44 13.46
CA ARG A 116 0.50 1.81 12.40
C ARG A 116 1.09 0.46 12.00
N LEU A 117 0.22 -0.52 11.85
CA LEU A 117 0.54 -1.90 11.49
C LEU A 117 0.17 -2.20 10.03
N PHE A 118 1.16 -2.53 9.21
CA PHE A 118 0.93 -3.15 7.90
C PHE A 118 0.62 -4.64 8.09
N ILE A 119 -0.44 -5.15 7.47
CA ILE A 119 -0.80 -6.57 7.59
C ILE A 119 -0.59 -7.26 6.23
N SER A 120 0.58 -7.87 6.10
CA SER A 120 0.96 -8.64 4.91
C SER A 120 0.24 -9.97 4.90
N HIS A 121 -0.42 -10.31 3.79
CA HIS A 121 -1.15 -11.57 3.67
C HIS A 121 -1.30 -11.97 2.21
N ARG A 122 -1.70 -13.22 1.96
CA ARG A 122 -2.20 -13.60 0.63
C ARG A 122 -3.69 -13.29 0.57
N GLN A 123 -4.21 -12.91 -0.60
CA GLN A 123 -5.65 -12.65 -0.80
C GLN A 123 -6.56 -13.76 -0.24
N ALA A 124 -6.13 -15.03 -0.29
CA ALA A 124 -6.91 -16.16 0.22
C ALA A 124 -6.95 -16.27 1.77
N ASP A 125 -6.17 -15.45 2.47
CA ASP A 125 -6.00 -15.38 3.92
C ASP A 125 -6.60 -14.09 4.52
N TYR A 126 -7.33 -13.31 3.71
CA TYR A 126 -7.85 -11.99 4.10
C TYR A 126 -8.67 -12.00 5.39
N ILE A 127 -9.43 -13.07 5.65
CA ILE A 127 -10.28 -13.15 6.85
C ILE A 127 -9.45 -13.11 8.14
N TYR A 128 -8.27 -13.74 8.13
CA TYR A 128 -7.34 -13.69 9.25
C TYR A 128 -6.62 -12.35 9.31
N ALA A 129 -6.29 -11.76 8.16
CA ALA A 129 -5.72 -10.40 8.11
C ALA A 129 -6.68 -9.35 8.70
N LEU A 130 -7.98 -9.43 8.38
CA LEU A 130 -9.01 -8.55 8.96
C LEU A 130 -9.20 -8.80 10.46
N ARG A 131 -9.12 -10.06 10.91
CA ARG A 131 -9.12 -10.35 12.36
C ARG A 131 -7.89 -9.76 13.06
N MET A 132 -6.72 -9.81 12.43
CA MET A 132 -5.50 -9.17 12.94
C MET A 132 -5.62 -7.65 12.97
N ALA A 133 -6.31 -7.03 12.00
CA ALA A 133 -6.62 -5.60 12.00
C ALA A 133 -7.48 -5.20 13.20
N GLN A 134 -8.50 -6.00 13.56
CA GLN A 134 -9.28 -5.77 14.78
C GLN A 134 -8.42 -5.86 16.04
N ILE A 135 -7.50 -6.84 16.11
CA ILE A 135 -6.58 -6.98 17.24
C ILE A 135 -5.64 -5.77 17.33
N ALA A 136 -5.14 -5.27 16.19
CA ALA A 136 -4.34 -4.06 16.09
C ALA A 136 -5.10 -2.84 16.63
N ASN A 137 -6.31 -2.61 16.12
CA ASN A 137 -7.16 -1.50 16.54
C ASN A 137 -7.44 -1.52 18.05
N ALA A 138 -7.80 -2.69 18.59
CA ALA A 138 -8.00 -2.88 20.03
C ALA A 138 -6.73 -2.66 20.87
N GLY A 139 -5.55 -2.83 20.25
CA GLY A 139 -4.24 -2.54 20.83
C GLY A 139 -3.80 -1.07 20.71
N GLY A 140 -4.64 -0.19 20.14
CA GLY A 140 -4.34 1.23 19.92
C GLY A 140 -3.53 1.51 18.64
N PHE A 141 -3.32 0.50 17.80
CA PHE A 141 -2.65 0.65 16.52
C PHE A 141 -3.64 1.04 15.42
N GLU A 142 -3.23 1.97 14.57
CA GLU A 142 -3.81 2.06 13.24
C GLU A 142 -3.35 0.87 12.39
N TYR A 143 -4.04 0.56 11.31
CA TYR A 143 -3.67 -0.58 10.46
C TYR A 143 -3.87 -0.29 8.97
N TRP A 144 -3.17 -1.06 8.14
CA TRP A 144 -3.39 -1.12 6.70
C TRP A 144 -3.49 -2.58 6.24
N VAL A 145 -4.50 -2.87 5.42
CA VAL A 145 -4.78 -4.20 4.84
C VAL A 145 -5.18 -3.99 3.38
N ASP A 146 -4.50 -4.66 2.44
CA ASP A 146 -4.67 -4.43 0.99
C ASP A 146 -6.12 -4.66 0.50
N VAL A 147 -6.83 -5.66 1.02
CA VAL A 147 -8.23 -5.97 0.68
C VAL A 147 -9.23 -4.91 1.13
N LEU A 148 -8.78 -3.96 1.96
CA LEU A 148 -9.57 -2.80 2.36
C LEU A 148 -9.26 -1.58 1.47
N ASP A 149 -8.22 -1.63 0.64
CA ASP A 149 -7.86 -0.52 -0.25
C ASP A 149 -8.81 -0.48 -1.45
N PRO A 150 -9.64 0.56 -1.58
CA PRO A 150 -10.66 0.62 -2.63
C PRO A 150 -10.04 0.72 -4.03
N ALA A 151 -8.86 1.32 -4.14
CA ALA A 151 -8.23 1.48 -5.44
C ALA A 151 -7.40 0.25 -5.84
N LEU A 152 -6.91 -0.57 -4.91
CA LEU A 152 -6.51 -1.94 -5.26
C LEU A 152 -7.71 -2.78 -5.72
N ALA A 153 -8.85 -2.70 -5.03
CA ALA A 153 -10.07 -3.36 -5.47
C ALA A 153 -10.52 -2.88 -6.85
N TYR A 154 -10.35 -1.59 -7.15
CA TYR A 154 -10.59 -1.02 -8.47
C TYR A 154 -9.61 -1.55 -9.53
N LEU A 155 -8.30 -1.56 -9.26
CA LEU A 155 -7.28 -2.07 -10.18
C LEU A 155 -7.55 -3.51 -10.59
N THR A 156 -8.10 -4.35 -9.70
CA THR A 156 -8.48 -5.74 -10.05
C THR A 156 -9.62 -5.84 -11.07
N ARG A 157 -10.38 -4.76 -11.30
CA ARG A 157 -11.51 -4.73 -12.24
C ARG A 157 -11.14 -4.22 -13.64
N LEU A 158 -9.94 -3.68 -13.81
CA LEU A 158 -9.42 -3.25 -15.10
C LEU A 158 -9.09 -4.46 -15.99
N SER A 159 -9.16 -4.33 -17.32
CA SER A 159 -8.92 -5.42 -18.29
C SER A 159 -7.46 -5.84 -18.34
N THR A 160 -7.24 -7.06 -18.80
CA THR A 160 -5.92 -7.72 -18.86
C THR A 160 -4.87 -6.98 -19.67
N ASN A 161 -5.27 -6.09 -20.59
CA ASN A 161 -4.32 -5.38 -21.45
C ASN A 161 -3.45 -4.36 -20.68
N ALA A 162 -3.83 -4.01 -19.45
CA ALA A 162 -3.09 -3.12 -18.58
C ALA A 162 -2.28 -3.85 -17.48
N ASP A 163 -2.06 -5.16 -17.56
CA ASP A 163 -1.53 -5.96 -16.45
C ASP A 163 -0.16 -5.50 -15.91
N LYS A 164 0.74 -5.01 -16.79
CA LYS A 164 2.02 -4.42 -16.37
C LYS A 164 1.80 -3.16 -15.52
N LEU A 165 0.95 -2.25 -15.98
CA LEU A 165 0.64 -1.00 -15.29
C LEU A 165 -0.08 -1.26 -13.96
N LYS A 166 -1.04 -2.19 -13.94
CA LYS A 166 -1.71 -2.61 -12.69
C LYS A 166 -0.72 -3.12 -11.66
N SER A 167 0.24 -3.94 -12.10
CA SER A 167 1.27 -4.50 -11.22
C SER A 167 2.18 -3.41 -10.65
N LEU A 168 2.59 -2.44 -11.48
CA LEU A 168 3.38 -1.31 -11.06
C LEU A 168 2.63 -0.38 -10.09
N LEU A 169 1.36 -0.06 -10.39
CA LEU A 169 0.53 0.76 -9.50
C LEU A 169 0.25 0.04 -8.17
N THR A 170 -0.01 -1.26 -8.21
CA THR A 170 -0.16 -2.09 -6.99
C THR A 170 1.10 -2.00 -6.14
N ALA A 171 2.29 -2.15 -6.75
CA ALA A 171 3.57 -2.00 -6.04
C ALA A 171 3.71 -0.61 -5.41
N CYS A 172 3.35 0.46 -6.14
CA CYS A 172 3.40 1.82 -5.62
C CYS A 172 2.49 1.99 -4.39
N ILE A 173 1.25 1.48 -4.46
CA ILE A 173 0.27 1.58 -3.36
C ILE A 173 0.78 0.86 -2.13
N ILE A 174 1.27 -0.37 -2.30
CA ILE A 174 1.85 -1.17 -1.23
C ILE A 174 3.05 -0.47 -0.62
N GLU A 175 3.96 0.07 -1.43
CA GLU A 175 5.14 0.79 -0.94
C GLU A 175 4.75 2.05 -0.17
N MET A 176 3.77 2.80 -0.66
CA MET A 176 3.28 4.00 0.02
C MET A 176 2.60 3.64 1.36
N ALA A 177 1.92 2.50 1.45
CA ALA A 177 1.43 1.98 2.71
C ALA A 177 2.56 1.56 3.65
N LEU A 178 3.55 0.80 3.15
CA LEU A 178 4.71 0.34 3.92
C LEU A 178 5.51 1.50 4.54
N VAL A 179 5.84 2.55 3.77
CA VAL A 179 6.61 3.71 4.28
C VAL A 179 5.85 4.57 5.28
N ASN A 180 4.54 4.36 5.40
CA ASN A 180 3.66 5.02 6.36
C ASN A 180 3.21 4.10 7.50
N CYS A 181 3.64 2.84 7.49
CA CYS A 181 3.45 1.90 8.59
C CYS A 181 4.73 1.82 9.43
N THR A 182 4.55 1.74 10.74
CA THR A 182 5.65 1.63 11.70
C THR A 182 6.06 0.18 11.96
N HIS A 183 5.11 -0.75 11.81
CA HIS A 183 5.25 -2.16 12.08
C HIS A 183 4.64 -2.95 10.94
N VAL A 184 5.01 -4.22 10.83
CA VAL A 184 4.35 -5.17 9.94
C VAL A 184 4.15 -6.50 10.64
N ILE A 185 3.03 -7.14 10.31
CA ILE A 185 2.77 -8.52 10.67
C ILE A 185 2.37 -9.32 9.43
N ALA A 186 3.01 -10.46 9.21
CA ALA A 186 2.66 -11.39 8.14
C ALA A 186 1.65 -12.43 8.61
N CYS A 187 0.58 -12.65 7.86
CA CYS A 187 -0.35 -13.75 8.02
C CYS A 187 0.14 -14.95 7.21
N VAL A 188 0.66 -15.97 7.89
CA VAL A 188 1.29 -17.14 7.25
C VAL A 188 0.43 -18.37 7.47
N THR A 189 -0.19 -18.84 6.40
CA THR A 189 -1.04 -20.03 6.37
C THR A 189 -0.52 -21.04 5.35
N PRO A 190 -1.06 -22.27 5.29
CA PRO A 190 -0.74 -23.19 4.19
C PRO A 190 -0.95 -22.58 2.79
N LYS A 191 -1.84 -21.59 2.66
CA LYS A 191 -2.10 -20.90 1.40
C LYS A 191 -1.04 -19.85 1.08
N SER A 192 -0.21 -19.45 2.03
CA SER A 192 0.82 -18.42 1.80
C SER A 192 1.97 -18.92 0.91
N ARG A 193 2.11 -20.24 0.72
CA ARG A 193 3.12 -20.86 -0.13
C ARG A 193 3.12 -20.28 -1.55
N GLY A 194 4.30 -19.82 -1.99
CA GLY A 194 4.49 -19.23 -3.31
C GLY A 194 3.99 -17.79 -3.44
N SER A 195 3.64 -17.12 -2.35
CA SER A 195 3.40 -15.68 -2.38
C SER A 195 4.69 -14.94 -2.73
N LEU A 196 4.68 -14.14 -3.80
CA LEU A 196 5.79 -13.28 -4.18
C LEU A 196 5.77 -11.95 -3.40
N TRP A 197 4.61 -11.54 -2.91
CA TRP A 197 4.42 -10.26 -2.21
C TRP A 197 4.84 -10.33 -0.74
N GLN A 198 4.56 -11.42 -0.03
CA GLN A 198 4.92 -11.54 1.39
C GLN A 198 6.42 -11.38 1.67
N PRO A 199 7.34 -12.05 0.93
CA PRO A 199 8.77 -11.83 1.11
C PRO A 199 9.19 -10.39 0.85
N TYR A 200 8.57 -9.76 -0.17
CA TYR A 200 8.81 -8.36 -0.48
C TYR A 200 8.37 -7.48 0.68
N GLU A 201 7.10 -7.50 1.06
CA GLU A 201 6.51 -6.65 2.12
C GLU A 201 7.22 -6.82 3.46
N TYR A 202 7.47 -8.06 3.88
CA TYR A 202 8.17 -8.38 5.13
C TYR A 202 9.64 -7.96 5.08
N GLY A 203 10.30 -8.11 3.93
CA GLY A 203 11.71 -7.73 3.74
C GLY A 203 11.95 -6.22 3.68
N ARG A 204 10.91 -5.39 3.57
CA ARG A 204 11.04 -3.92 3.51
C ARG A 204 11.23 -3.26 4.87
N ILE A 205 11.18 -4.03 5.96
CA ILE A 205 11.51 -3.56 7.31
C ILE A 205 13.02 -3.39 7.39
N THR A 206 13.49 -2.16 7.63
CA THR A 206 14.90 -1.80 7.46
C THR A 206 15.66 -1.54 8.76
N GLU A 207 15.15 -2.01 9.90
CA GLU A 207 15.85 -1.81 11.18
C GLU A 207 17.04 -2.76 11.37
N VAL A 208 18.25 -2.20 11.31
CA VAL A 208 19.49 -2.89 11.68
C VAL A 208 19.73 -2.70 13.19
N PRO A 209 20.16 -3.73 13.95
CA PRO A 209 20.60 -5.05 13.51
C PRO A 209 19.57 -6.17 13.70
N GLY A 210 19.31 -6.92 12.62
CA GLY A 210 19.00 -8.37 12.54
C GLY A 210 17.77 -8.95 13.25
N TYR A 211 17.28 -8.32 14.33
CA TYR A 211 16.11 -8.71 15.09
C TYR A 211 15.10 -7.58 15.05
N PHE A 212 14.09 -7.75 14.19
CA PHE A 212 13.13 -6.71 13.91
C PHE A 212 11.98 -6.79 14.91
N LYS A 213 12.06 -6.05 16.03
CA LYS A 213 10.96 -5.97 17.01
C LYS A 213 9.65 -5.46 16.41
N LYS A 214 9.75 -4.72 15.29
CA LYS A 214 8.63 -4.18 14.52
C LYS A 214 8.12 -5.13 13.42
N ALA A 215 8.69 -6.33 13.33
CA ALA A 215 8.29 -7.39 12.42
C ALA A 215 7.74 -8.57 13.20
N ALA A 216 6.59 -9.08 12.77
CA ALA A 216 6.06 -10.32 13.30
C ALA A 216 5.44 -11.19 12.22
N ALA A 217 5.26 -12.47 12.51
CA ALA A 217 4.41 -13.36 11.75
C ALA A 217 3.40 -14.04 12.68
N TRP A 218 2.16 -14.10 12.24
CA TRP A 218 1.19 -15.05 12.78
C TRP A 218 1.22 -16.32 11.94
N LEU A 219 1.43 -17.45 12.60
CA LEU A 219 1.52 -18.78 11.99
C LEU A 219 0.22 -19.53 12.23
N HIS A 220 -0.48 -19.85 11.15
CA HIS A 220 -1.65 -20.72 11.20
C HIS A 220 -1.24 -22.09 11.77
N PRO A 221 -2.00 -22.70 12.68
CA PRO A 221 -1.59 -23.95 13.34
C PRO A 221 -1.48 -25.15 12.38
N ASN A 222 -2.18 -25.12 11.25
CA ASN A 222 -2.02 -26.08 10.15
C ASN A 222 -0.83 -25.81 9.20
N LEU A 223 -0.03 -24.76 9.42
CA LEU A 223 1.15 -24.48 8.59
C LEU A 223 2.20 -25.59 8.81
N ASN A 224 2.63 -26.25 7.73
CA ASN A 224 3.75 -27.18 7.84
C ASN A 224 5.05 -26.40 8.08
N LYS A 225 5.94 -26.96 8.91
CA LYS A 225 7.24 -26.34 9.19
C LYS A 225 8.09 -26.10 7.93
N ILE A 226 7.97 -26.97 6.92
CA ILE A 226 8.70 -26.83 5.65
C ILE A 226 8.16 -25.69 4.77
N ASP A 227 6.91 -25.28 4.98
CA ASP A 227 6.29 -24.18 4.24
C ASP A 227 6.52 -22.82 4.94
N TYR A 228 7.18 -22.82 6.10
CA TYR A 228 7.50 -21.61 6.84
C TYR A 228 8.81 -20.98 6.32
N PRO A 229 8.78 -19.75 5.78
CA PRO A 229 9.97 -19.16 5.17
C PRO A 229 11.05 -18.79 6.21
N GLU A 230 12.30 -19.17 5.95
CA GLU A 230 13.41 -19.01 6.90
C GLU A 230 13.71 -17.54 7.22
N TYR A 231 13.48 -16.60 6.29
CA TYR A 231 13.69 -15.17 6.54
C TYR A 231 12.76 -14.61 7.62
N MET A 232 11.62 -15.25 7.90
CA MET A 232 10.71 -14.83 8.96
C MET A 232 11.22 -15.22 10.35
N LEU A 233 12.25 -16.07 10.46
CA LEU A 233 12.95 -16.36 11.73
C LEU A 233 13.62 -15.11 12.34
N LEU A 234 13.79 -14.04 11.55
CA LEU A 234 14.41 -12.79 11.98
C LEU A 234 13.45 -11.84 12.72
N GLY A 235 12.16 -12.19 12.83
CA GLY A 235 11.16 -11.42 13.59
C GLY A 235 10.40 -12.28 14.60
N GLU A 236 9.39 -11.66 15.23
CA GLU A 236 8.56 -12.31 16.24
C GLU A 236 7.58 -13.32 15.62
N ASN A 237 7.33 -14.44 16.31
CA ASN A 237 6.47 -15.50 15.80
C ASN A 237 5.35 -15.85 16.78
N PHE A 238 4.11 -15.71 16.31
CA PHE A 238 2.92 -15.87 17.12
C PHE A 238 2.02 -16.98 16.57
N THR A 239 1.44 -17.77 17.46
CA THR A 239 0.49 -18.83 17.10
C THR A 239 -0.90 -18.58 17.66
N ASN A 240 -1.10 -17.49 18.41
CA ASN A 240 -2.37 -17.17 19.03
C ASN A 240 -2.58 -15.65 19.17
N ARG A 241 -3.85 -15.28 19.33
CA ARG A 241 -4.29 -13.89 19.50
C ARG A 241 -3.65 -13.20 20.70
N LYS A 242 -3.48 -13.91 21.83
CA LYS A 242 -2.97 -13.34 23.08
C LYS A 242 -1.56 -12.78 22.90
N LYS A 243 -0.68 -13.52 22.22
CA LYS A 243 0.70 -13.08 21.94
C LYS A 243 0.75 -11.86 21.02
N ILE A 244 -0.08 -11.84 19.96
CA ILE A 244 -0.20 -10.67 19.07
C ILE A 244 -0.64 -9.45 19.87
N SER A 245 -1.67 -9.60 20.71
CA SER A 245 -2.21 -8.51 21.54
C SER A 245 -1.16 -7.98 22.54
N GLN A 246 -0.35 -8.87 23.13
CA GLN A 246 0.71 -8.51 24.05
C GLN A 246 1.85 -7.77 23.33
N TRP A 247 2.26 -8.24 22.16
CA TRP A 247 3.28 -7.59 21.33
C TRP A 247 2.86 -6.17 20.96
N LEU A 248 1.65 -6.01 20.40
CA LEU A 248 1.11 -4.70 20.05
C LEU A 248 1.01 -3.79 21.27
N ARG A 249 0.54 -4.29 22.41
CA ARG A 249 0.49 -3.49 23.64
C ARG A 249 1.87 -3.02 24.08
N ASN A 250 2.87 -3.90 24.03
CA ASN A 250 4.24 -3.55 24.42
C ASN A 250 4.82 -2.48 23.48
N GLU A 251 4.67 -2.66 22.17
CA GLU A 251 5.13 -1.68 21.18
C GLU A 251 4.36 -0.36 21.30
N TYR A 252 3.05 -0.40 21.53
CA TYR A 252 2.24 0.80 21.76
C TYR A 252 2.77 1.61 22.94
N LEU A 253 3.12 0.96 24.06
CA LEU A 253 3.69 1.65 25.22
C LEU A 253 5.05 2.31 24.94
N LEU A 254 5.83 1.77 24.00
CA LEU A 254 7.09 2.38 23.56
C LEU A 254 6.87 3.57 22.61
N TRP A 255 5.72 3.61 21.93
CA TRP A 255 5.36 4.63 20.94
C TRP A 255 4.35 5.66 21.44
N ALA A 256 3.74 5.45 22.60
CA ALA A 256 2.59 6.22 23.07
C ALA A 256 2.98 7.69 23.27
N SER A 257 2.70 8.51 22.25
CA SER A 257 2.57 9.95 22.37
C SER A 257 1.18 10.29 22.91
N ASN A 258 1.07 11.38 23.65
CA ASN A 258 -0.21 11.90 24.18
C ASN A 258 -1.23 12.25 23.07
N THR A 259 -0.79 12.30 21.82
CA THR A 259 -1.64 12.59 20.64
C THR A 259 -2.37 11.37 20.10
N CYS A 260 -2.03 10.15 20.55
CA CYS A 260 -2.60 8.93 20.00
C CYS A 260 -3.95 8.57 20.59
N ARG A 261 -5.00 8.98 19.88
CA ARG A 261 -6.37 8.61 20.18
C ARG A 261 -6.73 7.34 19.42
N GLY A 262 -6.97 6.26 20.15
CA GLY A 262 -7.63 5.08 19.58
C GLY A 262 -8.94 5.49 18.91
N SER A 263 -9.19 4.96 17.72
CA SER A 263 -10.45 5.20 17.01
C SER A 263 -11.26 3.94 16.96
N THR A 264 -12.58 4.12 17.05
CA THR A 264 -13.53 3.10 16.64
C THR A 264 -13.34 2.84 15.15
N SER A 265 -13.11 1.58 14.80
CA SER A 265 -13.03 1.11 13.42
C SER A 265 -14.38 0.53 13.00
N ALA A 266 -14.74 0.67 11.72
CA ALA A 266 -15.88 -0.06 11.15
C ALA A 266 -15.74 -1.59 11.32
N LEU A 267 -14.50 -2.09 11.38
CA LEU A 267 -14.25 -3.52 11.64
C LEU A 267 -14.69 -3.94 13.04
N ASP A 268 -14.74 -3.05 14.03
CA ASP A 268 -15.11 -3.40 15.41
C ASP A 268 -16.55 -3.92 15.52
N TYR A 269 -17.40 -3.58 14.54
CA TYR A 269 -18.80 -4.03 14.46
C TYR A 269 -19.00 -5.32 13.67
N ILE A 270 -17.93 -5.86 13.07
CA ILE A 270 -17.98 -7.08 12.26
C ILE A 270 -17.42 -8.25 13.07
N LEU A 271 -18.18 -9.34 13.18
CA LEU A 271 -17.69 -10.55 13.84
C LEU A 271 -16.90 -11.42 12.84
N PHE A 272 -15.58 -11.29 12.85
CA PHE A 272 -14.69 -12.21 12.13
C PHE A 272 -14.40 -13.47 12.98
N PRO A 273 -14.15 -14.63 12.34
CA PRO A 273 -13.67 -15.82 13.04
C PRO A 273 -12.41 -15.54 13.86
N GLU A 274 -12.29 -16.23 14.99
CA GLU A 274 -11.08 -16.17 15.80
C GLU A 274 -9.87 -16.74 15.05
N LEU A 275 -8.67 -16.27 15.43
CA LEU A 275 -7.45 -16.88 14.94
C LEU A 275 -7.34 -18.30 15.52
N PRO A 276 -7.26 -19.35 14.69
CA PRO A 276 -7.17 -20.72 15.18
C PRO A 276 -5.89 -20.92 15.99
N GLU A 277 -6.01 -21.56 17.15
CA GLU A 277 -4.89 -21.84 18.05
C GLU A 277 -4.45 -23.31 18.04
N LYS A 278 -5.25 -24.19 17.42
CA LYS A 278 -5.00 -25.62 17.30
C LYS A 278 -5.18 -26.05 15.86
N ALA A 279 -4.39 -27.03 15.45
CA ALA A 279 -4.48 -27.58 14.10
C ALA A 279 -5.81 -28.33 13.95
N ASP A 280 -6.52 -28.07 12.87
CA ASP A 280 -7.74 -28.78 12.52
C ASP A 280 -7.44 -29.84 11.43
N PRO A 281 -7.57 -31.14 11.70
CA PRO A 281 -7.38 -32.19 10.68
C PRO A 281 -8.36 -32.05 9.50
N GLN A 282 -9.51 -31.42 9.72
CA GLN A 282 -10.52 -31.15 8.71
C GLN A 282 -10.39 -29.75 8.11
N TYR A 283 -9.24 -29.07 8.28
CA TYR A 283 -8.99 -27.76 7.70
C TYR A 283 -9.19 -27.79 6.19
N GLN A 284 -10.40 -27.44 5.78
CA GLN A 284 -10.80 -27.29 4.39
C GLN A 284 -10.81 -25.80 4.07
N ILE A 285 -10.41 -25.50 2.84
CA ILE A 285 -10.35 -24.14 2.33
C ILE A 285 -11.78 -23.64 2.16
N THR A 286 -12.36 -23.02 3.19
CA THR A 286 -13.59 -22.25 3.02
C THR A 286 -13.23 -20.97 2.30
N ARG A 287 -13.62 -20.88 1.02
CA ARG A 287 -13.68 -19.59 0.32
C ARG A 287 -14.84 -18.82 0.92
N PHE A 288 -14.62 -18.08 2.01
CA PHE A 288 -15.59 -17.04 2.35
C PHE A 288 -15.59 -16.05 1.18
N PRO A 289 -16.72 -15.77 0.52
CA PRO A 289 -16.72 -14.97 -0.69
C PRO A 289 -16.32 -13.54 -0.29
N TYR A 290 -15.11 -13.14 -0.64
CA TYR A 290 -14.65 -11.75 -0.50
C TYR A 290 -15.67 -10.75 -1.10
N ASN A 291 -16.37 -11.19 -2.14
CA ASN A 291 -17.49 -10.48 -2.76
C ASN A 291 -18.64 -10.14 -1.79
N MET A 292 -18.91 -10.97 -0.77
CA MET A 292 -19.93 -10.64 0.23
C MET A 292 -19.51 -9.44 1.10
N TYR A 293 -18.25 -9.35 1.50
CA TYR A 293 -17.74 -8.17 2.22
C TYR A 293 -17.85 -6.90 1.35
N LEU A 294 -17.46 -6.99 0.08
CA LEU A 294 -17.62 -5.88 -0.87
C LEU A 294 -19.10 -5.49 -1.07
N GLN A 295 -20.03 -6.44 -1.07
CA GLN A 295 -21.47 -6.19 -1.18
C GLN A 295 -22.05 -5.51 0.07
N PHE A 296 -21.54 -5.81 1.26
CA PHE A 296 -21.96 -5.14 2.50
C PHE A 296 -21.53 -3.67 2.53
N ASN A 297 -20.38 -3.33 1.94
CA ASN A 297 -19.88 -1.95 1.88
C ASN A 297 -20.34 -1.16 0.63
N ASN A 298 -20.60 -1.82 -0.51
CA ASN A 298 -21.02 -1.18 -1.76
C ASN A 298 -22.55 -1.18 -1.96
N LYS A 299 -23.33 -0.66 -1.01
CA LYS A 299 -24.77 -0.41 -1.26
C LYS A 299 -25.04 0.80 -2.18
N LYS A 300 -24.02 1.43 -2.76
CA LYS A 300 -24.16 2.40 -3.85
C LYS A 300 -23.06 2.21 -4.89
N GLN A 301 -23.45 2.29 -6.16
CA GLN A 301 -22.63 2.28 -7.38
C GLN A 301 -22.15 0.91 -7.87
N ILE A 302 -23.05 0.25 -8.61
CA ILE A 302 -22.71 -0.81 -9.57
C ILE A 302 -22.82 -0.18 -10.96
N HIS A 303 -21.68 0.11 -11.60
CA HIS A 303 -21.58 0.24 -13.05
C HIS A 303 -20.57 -0.79 -13.54
N SER A 304 -21.02 -1.76 -14.34
CA SER A 304 -20.17 -2.71 -15.04
C SER A 304 -19.59 -2.04 -16.29
N ILE A 305 -18.27 -2.02 -16.44
CA ILE A 305 -17.59 -1.50 -17.63
C ILE A 305 -17.50 -2.65 -18.63
N ALA A 306 -18.08 -2.48 -19.82
CA ALA A 306 -18.33 -3.59 -20.73
C ALA A 306 -17.28 -3.76 -21.84
N ASN A 307 -16.41 -2.77 -22.14
CA ASN A 307 -15.46 -2.83 -23.26
C ASN A 307 -14.13 -2.06 -23.02
N GLU A 308 -13.06 -2.39 -23.77
CA GLU A 308 -11.72 -1.77 -23.72
C GLU A 308 -11.71 -0.24 -23.94
N GLY A 309 -12.57 0.25 -24.84
CA GLY A 309 -12.74 1.69 -25.09
C GLY A 309 -13.39 2.40 -23.89
N ASP A 310 -14.32 1.71 -23.21
CA ASP A 310 -14.96 2.20 -22.00
C ASP A 310 -13.98 2.16 -20.83
N GLU A 311 -13.04 1.21 -20.75
CA GLU A 311 -12.03 1.22 -19.70
C GLU A 311 -10.97 2.31 -19.85
N THR A 312 -10.52 2.57 -21.09
CA THR A 312 -9.57 3.66 -21.33
C THR A 312 -10.26 5.00 -21.12
N ASN A 313 -11.51 5.16 -21.55
CA ASN A 313 -12.29 6.37 -21.30
C ASN A 313 -12.71 6.51 -19.84
N PHE A 314 -12.97 5.42 -19.14
CA PHE A 314 -13.31 5.42 -17.72
C PHE A 314 -12.08 5.61 -16.85
N LEU A 315 -10.91 5.05 -17.20
CA LEU A 315 -9.64 5.51 -16.64
C LEU A 315 -9.47 7.01 -16.96
N LYS A 316 -9.70 7.49 -18.18
CA LYS A 316 -9.68 8.93 -18.49
C LYS A 316 -10.71 9.74 -17.69
N GLU A 317 -11.87 9.20 -17.34
CA GLU A 317 -12.95 9.87 -16.57
C GLU A 317 -12.60 9.90 -15.07
N LEU A 318 -12.22 8.75 -14.52
CA LEU A 318 -11.57 8.51 -13.22
C LEU A 318 -10.31 9.35 -13.01
N LEU A 319 -9.75 9.95 -14.06
CA LEU A 319 -8.50 10.71 -14.01
C LEU A 319 -8.64 12.15 -14.49
N SER A 320 -9.68 12.51 -15.23
CA SER A 320 -9.90 13.87 -15.77
C SER A 320 -10.67 14.79 -14.83
N LEU A 321 -11.41 14.24 -13.86
CA LEU A 321 -12.03 15.02 -12.77
C LEU A 321 -11.00 15.66 -11.82
N SER A 322 -9.72 15.29 -11.94
CA SER A 322 -8.60 15.95 -11.27
C SER A 322 -8.21 17.31 -11.87
N ALA A 323 -8.56 17.59 -13.14
CA ALA A 323 -8.16 18.81 -13.83
C ALA A 323 -9.10 20.01 -13.55
N THR A 324 -10.34 19.76 -13.16
CA THR A 324 -11.35 20.79 -12.86
C THR A 324 -11.32 21.28 -11.42
N ALA A 325 -10.85 20.46 -10.46
CA ALA A 325 -10.75 20.85 -9.05
C ALA A 325 -9.76 22.02 -8.81
N ASN A 326 -8.73 22.15 -9.64
CA ASN A 326 -7.78 23.27 -9.55
C ASN A 326 -8.26 24.56 -10.26
N ARG A 327 -9.40 24.56 -10.96
CA ARG A 327 -9.96 25.78 -11.58
C ARG A 327 -11.00 26.50 -10.72
N GLN A 328 -11.59 25.84 -9.72
CA GLN A 328 -12.62 26.47 -8.87
C GLN A 328 -12.09 27.13 -7.59
N ALA A 329 -10.80 27.01 -7.27
CA ALA A 329 -10.19 27.69 -6.12
C ALA A 329 -9.60 29.09 -6.45
N ILE A 330 -9.73 29.57 -7.69
CA ILE A 330 -9.36 30.93 -8.09
C ILE A 330 -10.58 31.60 -8.73
N VAL A 331 -11.59 31.90 -7.90
CA VAL A 331 -12.64 32.87 -8.23
C VAL A 331 -12.59 33.96 -7.17
N GLU A 332 -11.94 35.05 -7.56
CA GLU A 332 -12.22 36.44 -7.18
C GLU A 332 -12.51 36.74 -5.70
N THR A 333 -11.45 37.02 -4.94
CA THR A 333 -11.54 38.09 -3.94
C THR A 333 -11.26 39.41 -4.65
N GLY A 334 -12.33 40.05 -5.13
CA GLY A 334 -12.28 41.44 -5.58
C GLY A 334 -11.98 42.38 -4.39
N PRO A 335 -11.34 43.53 -4.63
CA PRO A 335 -11.02 44.48 -3.58
C PRO A 335 -12.29 45.19 -3.09
N ALA A 336 -12.44 45.30 -1.77
CA ALA A 336 -13.38 46.21 -1.12
C ALA A 336 -12.72 47.57 -0.85
#